data_AF-A0A9W8ZLM3-F1
#
_entry.id   AF-A0A9W8ZLM3-F1
#
_cell.length_a   1.000
_cell.length_b   1.000
_cell.length_c   1.000
_cell.angle_alpha   90.00
_cell.angle_beta   90.00
_cell.angle_gamma   90.00
#
_symmetry.space_group_name_H-M   'P 1'
#
loop_
_entity.id
_entity.type
_entity.pdbx_description
1 polymer ?
#
loop_
_entity_poly.entity_id
_entity_poly.type
_entity_poly.pdbx_seq_one_letter_code
_entity_poly.pdbx_strand_id
1 'polypeptide(L)'
;MFFINWEMIRNGKLATLMAICNGLQNGYFDYYDQPSKIARRLAFSSAYLKTAQQRQKAAIDFCGTGFNCTYSINFIAPGYKCDDVSDAAPTDAPFTIDELAPKGDFIYHSAVDLGDYKRPQAPTSEGVPDPGYDPETLGVFEDEPVLWIGYAENTTTRYPDDSPYAKKWVWVHEPKFFKCVMHHTNYTFEMRYRPSQNATLKQRDFLYPVVDTTVEASDNSTALTATPSANFISPRTNTTAYKLAASYHSMGAMLRSFLRGDIEKTSDTFIITRSDISETRLMDGRTSYPQPDLMSAVQSLFEDMLLTLLSEPTLVAAEAISVPCVKSRTTIVYVYLPRSLWIGYAIAVAITLFSIIVGSLAIWQNGVASDTLFSRILVTTRNPTLDHLSVGACLGGDPFPKELRETKLRFGVLIEEEPREGPLGRVEHCCFGTRGETGDIVRGNNYAGLRKWRREVGVEDEKKALLDDDGDS
;
A
#
# COMPACT_ATOMS: atom_id res chain seq x y z
N MET A 1 19.77 -35.23 53.91
CA MET A 1 18.31 -35.33 54.11
C MET A 1 17.70 -34.07 53.51
N PHE A 2 17.21 -34.21 52.27
CA PHE A 2 16.70 -33.13 51.42
C PHE A 2 15.32 -32.68 51.90
N PHE A 3 15.13 -31.37 52.10
CA PHE A 3 13.80 -30.76 52.00
C PHE A 3 13.79 -29.87 50.75
N ILE A 4 13.21 -30.44 49.71
CA ILE A 4 12.84 -29.81 48.44
C ILE A 4 11.75 -28.78 48.74
N ASN A 5 12.00 -27.51 48.42
CA ASN A 5 10.93 -26.52 48.40
C ASN A 5 10.21 -26.59 47.05
N TRP A 6 9.14 -27.38 47.05
CA TRP A 6 8.28 -27.79 45.92
C TRP A 6 7.44 -26.63 45.34
N GLU A 7 7.57 -25.39 45.82
CA GLU A 7 6.76 -24.26 45.34
C GLU A 7 7.32 -23.52 44.10
N MET A 8 8.58 -23.71 43.72
CA MET A 8 9.14 -23.03 42.53
C MET A 8 8.73 -23.62 41.18
N ILE A 9 8.07 -24.78 41.16
CA ILE A 9 7.63 -25.46 39.93
C ILE A 9 6.21 -25.01 39.50
N ARG A 10 5.46 -24.31 40.35
CA ARG A 10 4.03 -24.03 40.08
C ARG A 10 3.75 -22.83 39.18
N ASN A 11 4.70 -21.90 39.01
CA ASN A 11 4.52 -20.71 38.18
C ASN A 11 5.58 -20.65 37.08
N GLY A 12 5.27 -21.21 35.92
CA GLY A 12 6.13 -21.27 34.73
C GLY A 12 6.63 -19.91 34.23
N LYS A 13 7.71 -19.41 34.85
CA LYS A 13 8.49 -18.24 34.41
C LYS A 13 9.98 -18.56 34.30
N LEU A 14 10.33 -19.74 33.78
CA LEU A 14 11.72 -20.16 33.58
C LEU A 14 12.41 -19.52 32.37
N ALA A 15 11.77 -18.59 31.64
CA ALA A 15 12.36 -17.90 30.48
C ALA A 15 13.01 -16.55 30.82
N THR A 16 13.17 -16.21 32.10
CA THR A 16 13.67 -14.91 32.59
C THR A 16 14.82 -15.09 33.58
N LEU A 17 15.82 -15.90 33.23
CA LEU A 17 17.01 -16.13 34.05
C LEU A 17 18.33 -15.95 33.26
N MET A 18 18.35 -14.99 32.33
CA MET A 18 19.58 -14.27 31.96
C MET A 18 19.56 -12.80 32.44
N ALA A 19 18.54 -12.44 33.21
CA ALA A 19 18.40 -11.12 33.79
C ALA A 19 18.43 -11.26 35.31
N ILE A 20 19.51 -10.77 35.94
CA ILE A 20 19.63 -10.53 37.38
C ILE A 20 19.89 -11.77 38.26
N CYS A 21 20.76 -12.68 37.82
CA CYS A 21 21.58 -13.46 38.75
C CYS A 21 23.04 -13.06 38.55
N ASN A 22 23.43 -11.83 38.91
CA ASN A 22 24.86 -11.65 39.17
C ASN A 22 25.20 -12.70 40.24
N GLY A 23 26.10 -13.64 39.93
CA GLY A 23 26.78 -14.46 40.92
C GLY A 23 27.50 -13.52 41.87
N LEU A 24 26.76 -12.95 42.83
CA LEU A 24 27.25 -12.00 43.83
C LEU A 24 28.08 -12.71 44.89
N GLN A 25 28.13 -14.04 44.85
CA GLN A 25 28.98 -14.88 45.69
C GLN A 25 30.28 -15.21 44.96
N ASN A 26 31.41 -15.00 45.64
CA ASN A 26 32.73 -15.37 45.14
C ASN A 26 32.73 -16.86 44.71
N GLY A 27 33.13 -17.11 43.46
CA GLY A 27 33.23 -18.45 42.87
C GLY A 27 32.06 -18.87 41.97
N TYR A 28 30.97 -18.09 41.90
CA TYR A 28 29.85 -18.34 40.98
C TYR A 28 29.91 -17.40 39.77
N PHE A 29 29.66 -17.92 38.58
CA PHE A 29 29.59 -17.16 37.34
C PHE A 29 28.46 -17.71 36.46
N ASP A 30 27.82 -16.83 35.69
CA ASP A 30 26.84 -17.24 34.68
C ASP A 30 27.55 -17.53 33.36
N TYR A 31 27.11 -18.57 32.67
CA TYR A 31 27.58 -18.89 31.32
C TYR A 31 26.39 -19.13 30.38
N TYR A 32 26.64 -19.03 29.08
CA TYR A 32 25.65 -19.23 28.05
C TYR A 32 25.11 -20.66 28.07
N ASP A 33 23.79 -20.79 27.99
CA ASP A 33 23.11 -22.08 27.85
C ASP A 33 22.35 -22.14 26.52
N GLN A 34 21.36 -21.27 26.31
CA GLN A 34 20.55 -21.28 25.09
C GLN A 34 19.95 -19.93 24.75
N PRO A 35 19.48 -19.75 23.50
CA PRO A 35 18.74 -18.54 23.13
C PRO A 35 17.46 -18.41 23.95
N SER A 36 17.12 -17.18 24.33
CA SER A 36 15.88 -16.92 25.05
C SER A 36 14.65 -17.33 24.22
N LYS A 37 13.58 -17.79 24.88
CA LYS A 37 12.35 -18.20 24.17
C LYS A 37 11.70 -17.03 23.43
N ILE A 38 11.86 -15.80 23.94
CA ILE A 38 11.36 -14.58 23.29
C ILE A 38 12.17 -14.29 22.03
N ALA A 39 13.51 -14.32 22.10
CA ALA A 39 14.36 -14.15 20.92
C ALA A 39 14.10 -15.24 19.87
N ARG A 40 13.91 -16.50 20.29
CA ARG A 40 13.54 -17.60 19.39
C ARG A 40 12.22 -17.36 18.67
N ARG A 41 11.19 -16.93 19.40
CA ARG A 41 9.89 -16.59 18.80
C ARG A 41 10.03 -15.50 17.73
N LEU A 42 10.84 -14.48 17.99
CA LEU A 42 11.08 -13.35 17.09
C LEU A 42 11.93 -13.72 15.86
N ALA A 43 13.05 -14.42 16.05
CA ALA A 43 13.88 -14.85 14.92
C ALA A 43 13.12 -15.82 14.00
N PHE A 44 12.38 -16.77 14.58
CA PHE A 44 11.63 -17.75 13.80
C PHE A 44 10.43 -17.13 13.10
N SER A 45 9.74 -16.17 13.73
CA SER A 45 8.66 -15.45 13.05
C SER A 45 9.18 -14.68 11.83
N SER A 46 10.37 -14.08 11.91
CA SER A 46 11.02 -13.43 10.75
C SER A 46 11.29 -14.42 9.61
N ALA A 47 11.78 -15.62 9.93
CA ALA A 47 12.05 -16.67 8.95
C ALA A 47 10.76 -17.12 8.24
N TYR A 48 9.70 -17.37 9.00
CA TYR A 48 8.39 -17.79 8.49
C TYR A 48 7.66 -16.69 7.74
N LEU A 49 7.74 -15.45 8.20
CA LEU A 49 7.18 -14.28 7.51
C LEU A 49 7.98 -13.88 6.27
N LYS A 50 9.18 -14.46 6.07
CA LYS A 50 10.10 -14.17 4.98
C LYS A 50 10.52 -12.69 4.92
N THR A 51 10.31 -11.96 6.00
CA THR A 51 10.55 -10.51 6.14
C THR A 51 10.68 -10.17 7.63
N ALA A 52 11.32 -9.05 7.96
CA ALA A 52 11.37 -8.57 9.34
C ALA A 52 9.97 -8.33 9.93
N GLN A 53 9.70 -8.88 11.12
CA GLN A 53 8.42 -8.67 11.79
C GLN A 53 8.28 -7.20 12.21
N GLN A 54 7.12 -6.63 11.88
CA GLN A 54 6.81 -5.25 12.20
C GLN A 54 6.32 -5.12 13.64
N ARG A 55 6.63 -4.00 14.29
CA ARG A 55 6.04 -3.67 15.59
C ARG A 55 4.56 -3.33 15.41
N GLN A 56 3.71 -3.90 16.26
CA GLN A 56 2.28 -3.56 16.27
C GLN A 56 2.10 -2.07 16.57
N LYS A 57 1.18 -1.41 15.84
CA LYS A 57 0.86 0.03 15.95
C LYS A 57 2.04 0.99 15.69
N ALA A 58 3.17 0.50 15.19
CA ALA A 58 4.37 1.31 14.94
C ALA A 58 4.13 2.54 14.05
N ALA A 59 3.30 2.42 13.02
CA ALA A 59 2.97 3.57 12.16
C ALA A 59 2.29 4.70 12.95
N ILE A 60 1.39 4.36 13.88
CA ILE A 60 0.67 5.35 14.70
C ILE A 60 1.62 5.93 15.75
N ASP A 61 2.38 5.08 16.43
CA ASP A 61 3.26 5.46 17.53
C ASP A 61 4.45 6.32 17.05
N PHE A 62 5.06 5.98 15.91
CA PHE A 62 6.23 6.70 15.38
C PHE A 62 5.86 7.82 14.39
N CYS A 63 5.03 7.52 13.38
CA CYS A 63 4.74 8.49 12.32
C CYS A 63 3.58 9.44 12.70
N GLY A 64 2.62 8.98 13.51
CA GLY A 64 1.35 9.67 13.75
C GLY A 64 0.28 9.29 12.74
N THR A 65 -0.98 9.53 13.07
CA THR A 65 -2.14 9.08 12.28
C THR A 65 -2.16 9.74 10.88
N GLY A 66 -2.18 8.91 9.83
CA GLY A 66 -2.28 9.37 8.44
C GLY A 66 -0.98 9.94 7.84
N PHE A 67 0.16 9.79 8.51
CA PHE A 67 1.47 10.18 7.98
C PHE A 67 2.27 8.95 7.56
N ASN A 68 2.87 9.03 6.37
CA ASN A 68 3.99 8.18 6.00
C ASN A 68 5.25 8.77 6.62
N CYS A 69 6.17 7.93 7.08
CA CYS A 69 7.43 8.42 7.62
C CYS A 69 8.64 7.59 7.21
N THR A 70 9.77 8.28 7.11
CA THR A 70 11.06 7.67 6.76
C THR A 70 12.13 8.18 7.70
N TYR A 71 12.89 7.28 8.30
CA TYR A 71 13.99 7.59 9.20
C TYR A 71 15.11 6.55 9.05
N SER A 72 16.31 6.91 9.47
CA SER A 72 17.47 6.01 9.43
C SER A 72 17.87 5.59 10.84
N ILE A 73 18.26 4.33 10.97
CA ILE A 73 18.82 3.76 12.20
C ILE A 73 20.23 3.25 11.91
N ASN A 74 21.13 3.45 12.88
CA ASN A 74 22.50 2.98 12.82
C ASN A 74 22.82 2.23 14.11
N PHE A 75 23.32 1.00 14.00
CA PHE A 75 23.68 0.17 15.15
C PHE A 75 24.72 -0.90 14.79
N ILE A 76 25.46 -1.36 15.81
CA ILE A 76 26.39 -2.49 15.68
C ILE A 76 25.68 -3.77 16.13
N ALA A 77 25.73 -4.79 15.29
CA ALA A 77 25.11 -6.08 15.51
C ALA A 77 25.97 -7.21 14.90
N PRO A 78 25.69 -8.50 15.20
CA PRO A 78 26.39 -9.57 14.51
C PRO A 78 26.01 -9.56 13.04
N GLY A 79 26.95 -9.87 12.17
CA GLY A 79 26.72 -10.02 10.75
C GLY A 79 27.64 -11.07 10.16
N TYR A 80 27.12 -11.89 9.28
CA TYR A 80 27.92 -12.91 8.60
C TYR A 80 28.63 -12.29 7.39
N LYS A 81 29.95 -12.20 7.44
CA LYS A 81 30.77 -11.88 6.27
C LYS A 81 30.97 -13.17 5.49
N CYS A 82 30.44 -13.21 4.27
CA CYS A 82 30.51 -14.39 3.41
C CYS A 82 31.47 -14.16 2.26
N ASP A 83 32.30 -15.17 1.98
CA ASP A 83 33.25 -15.18 0.87
C ASP A 83 32.94 -16.39 -0.04
N ASP A 84 32.90 -16.16 -1.34
CA ASP A 84 32.76 -17.22 -2.35
C ASP A 84 34.09 -17.97 -2.46
N VAL A 85 34.02 -19.29 -2.29
CA VAL A 85 35.19 -20.20 -2.28
C VAL A 85 35.00 -21.34 -3.28
N SER A 86 34.17 -21.13 -4.30
CA SER A 86 33.86 -22.14 -5.33
C SER A 86 35.08 -22.55 -6.17
N ASP A 87 35.96 -21.59 -6.52
CA ASP A 87 37.11 -21.84 -7.41
C ASP A 87 38.33 -22.45 -6.69
N ALA A 88 38.41 -22.29 -5.37
CA ALA A 88 39.53 -22.75 -4.55
C ALA A 88 38.99 -23.30 -3.23
N ALA A 89 38.43 -24.51 -3.28
CA ALA A 89 37.92 -25.22 -2.12
C ALA A 89 39.02 -25.28 -1.03
N PRO A 90 38.83 -24.59 0.11
CA PRO A 90 39.83 -24.54 1.16
C PRO A 90 40.03 -25.93 1.78
N THR A 91 41.24 -26.26 2.23
CA THR A 91 41.53 -27.56 2.87
C THR A 91 40.79 -27.78 4.19
N ASP A 92 40.33 -26.69 4.82
CA ASP A 92 39.51 -26.64 6.02
C ASP A 92 38.01 -26.83 5.77
N ALA A 93 37.57 -26.99 4.51
CA ALA A 93 36.18 -27.24 4.19
C ALA A 93 35.71 -28.61 4.71
N PRO A 94 34.56 -28.69 5.42
CA PRO A 94 34.03 -29.96 5.97
C PRO A 94 33.58 -30.99 4.94
N PHE A 95 33.26 -30.54 3.74
CA PHE A 95 32.75 -31.37 2.66
C PHE A 95 33.26 -30.84 1.33
N THR A 96 33.23 -31.70 0.32
CA THR A 96 33.78 -31.41 -1.00
C THR A 96 32.70 -30.90 -1.96
N ILE A 97 33.10 -30.06 -2.92
CA ILE A 97 32.18 -29.55 -3.95
C ILE A 97 31.61 -30.67 -4.84
N ASP A 98 32.31 -31.81 -4.92
CA ASP A 98 31.90 -32.99 -5.70
C ASP A 98 30.67 -33.71 -5.11
N GLU A 99 30.33 -33.46 -3.85
CA GLU A 99 29.11 -33.97 -3.21
C GLU A 99 27.84 -33.24 -3.68
N LEU A 100 28.00 -32.06 -4.29
CA LEU A 100 26.92 -31.28 -4.87
C LEU A 100 26.59 -31.73 -6.30
N ALA A 101 25.37 -31.41 -6.74
CA ALA A 101 24.98 -31.60 -8.13
C ALA A 101 25.92 -30.82 -9.07
N PRO A 102 26.32 -31.41 -10.22
CA PRO A 102 25.73 -32.61 -10.83
C PRO A 102 26.42 -33.93 -10.48
N LYS A 103 27.63 -33.91 -9.91
CA LYS A 103 28.40 -35.13 -9.61
C LYS A 103 27.79 -35.90 -8.44
N GLY A 104 27.47 -35.19 -7.37
CA GLY A 104 26.80 -35.73 -6.21
C GLY A 104 25.29 -35.53 -6.27
N ASP A 105 24.67 -35.80 -5.12
CA ASP A 105 23.22 -35.92 -4.99
C ASP A 105 22.59 -34.69 -4.34
N PHE A 106 23.40 -33.81 -3.75
CA PHE A 106 22.91 -32.66 -3.00
C PHE A 106 22.63 -31.45 -3.90
N ILE A 107 21.40 -30.94 -3.82
CA ILE A 107 21.03 -29.61 -4.29
C ILE A 107 21.53 -28.55 -3.30
N TYR A 108 21.48 -28.87 -2.02
CA TYR A 108 21.94 -28.03 -0.92
C TYR A 108 22.56 -28.92 0.15
N HIS A 109 23.72 -28.54 0.65
CA HIS A 109 24.36 -29.19 1.78
C HIS A 109 25.04 -28.13 2.64
N SER A 110 24.96 -28.30 3.96
CA SER A 110 25.54 -27.33 4.88
C SER A 110 26.16 -27.98 6.11
N ALA A 111 27.27 -27.39 6.55
CA ALA A 111 27.93 -27.72 7.80
C ALA A 111 28.09 -26.41 8.58
N VAL A 112 27.17 -26.20 9.52
CA VAL A 112 27.04 -24.92 10.24
C VAL A 112 27.34 -25.05 11.73
N ASP A 113 27.51 -26.26 12.27
CA ASP A 113 27.71 -26.51 13.70
C ASP A 113 29.14 -26.92 14.06
N LEU A 114 30.08 -26.78 13.13
CA LEU A 114 31.50 -26.98 13.43
C LEU A 114 31.96 -25.94 14.45
N GLY A 115 32.65 -26.38 15.50
CA GLY A 115 33.09 -25.47 16.57
C GLY A 115 31.95 -24.96 17.45
N ASP A 116 30.72 -25.51 17.34
CA ASP A 116 29.58 -25.03 18.12
C ASP A 116 29.77 -25.27 19.62
N TYR A 117 29.18 -24.35 20.39
CA TYR A 117 29.21 -24.37 21.83
C TYR A 117 28.53 -25.64 22.36
N LYS A 118 29.31 -26.52 22.98
CA LYS A 118 28.86 -27.85 23.40
C LYS A 118 27.75 -27.77 24.45
N ARG A 119 26.75 -28.64 24.33
CA ARG A 119 25.68 -28.78 25.33
C ARG A 119 25.39 -30.26 25.61
N PRO A 120 25.57 -30.73 26.85
CA PRO A 120 26.21 -30.06 27.99
C PRO A 120 27.73 -29.87 27.76
N GLN A 121 28.32 -28.83 28.36
CA GLN A 121 29.76 -28.51 28.17
C GLN A 121 30.70 -29.43 28.94
N ALA A 122 30.22 -29.95 30.07
CA ALA A 122 30.88 -30.96 30.86
C ALA A 122 29.89 -32.12 31.04
N PRO A 123 30.35 -33.38 31.11
CA PRO A 123 29.53 -34.42 31.68
C PRO A 123 29.19 -34.01 33.12
N THR A 124 27.91 -34.13 33.48
CA THR A 124 27.41 -33.69 34.78
C THR A 124 26.65 -34.81 35.47
N SER A 125 26.84 -34.93 36.78
CA SER A 125 26.03 -35.74 37.67
C SER A 125 25.22 -34.81 38.57
N GLU A 126 23.88 -34.93 38.52
CA GLU A 126 22.94 -34.03 39.23
C GLU A 126 23.14 -32.52 38.93
N GLY A 127 23.66 -32.18 37.74
CA GLY A 127 23.91 -30.79 37.33
C GLY A 127 25.23 -30.20 37.82
N VAL A 128 26.08 -31.01 38.46
CA VAL A 128 27.46 -30.65 38.83
C VAL A 128 28.43 -31.32 37.85
N PRO A 129 29.45 -30.60 37.32
CA PRO A 129 30.48 -31.21 36.47
C PRO A 129 31.15 -32.42 37.15
N ASP A 130 31.30 -33.51 36.40
CA ASP A 130 31.97 -34.71 36.90
C ASP A 130 33.44 -34.43 37.26
N PRO A 131 33.98 -35.08 38.30
CA PRO A 131 35.37 -34.88 38.72
C PRO A 131 36.34 -35.26 37.59
N GLY A 132 37.19 -34.30 37.19
CA GLY A 132 38.14 -34.44 36.08
C GLY A 132 37.93 -33.44 34.93
N TYR A 133 36.83 -32.67 34.95
CA TYR A 133 36.63 -31.56 34.03
C TYR A 133 37.47 -30.34 34.43
N ASP A 134 38.09 -29.68 33.45
CA ASP A 134 38.85 -28.44 33.71
C ASP A 134 37.88 -27.30 34.04
N PRO A 135 37.87 -26.79 35.29
CA PRO A 135 36.97 -25.72 35.67
C PRO A 135 37.26 -24.43 34.89
N GLU A 136 38.43 -24.24 34.26
CA GLU A 136 38.76 -23.01 33.53
C GLU A 136 38.10 -22.92 32.16
N THR A 137 37.86 -24.06 31.49
CA THR A 137 37.19 -24.12 30.17
C THR A 137 35.67 -24.03 30.28
N LEU A 138 35.09 -24.19 31.48
CA LEU A 138 33.64 -24.13 31.66
C LEU A 138 33.09 -22.76 31.30
N GLY A 139 32.18 -22.75 30.34
CA GLY A 139 31.45 -21.57 29.87
C GLY A 139 32.20 -20.74 28.85
N VAL A 140 33.42 -21.11 28.45
CA VAL A 140 34.26 -20.29 27.58
C VAL A 140 33.83 -20.45 26.12
N PHE A 141 33.71 -19.33 25.40
CA PHE A 141 33.61 -19.37 23.94
C PHE A 141 35.00 -19.50 23.36
N GLU A 142 35.31 -20.73 22.92
CA GLU A 142 36.58 -21.07 22.26
C GLU A 142 36.54 -20.75 20.77
N ASP A 143 35.37 -20.86 20.14
CA ASP A 143 35.17 -20.59 18.71
C ASP A 143 33.73 -20.14 18.44
N GLU A 144 33.51 -19.50 17.28
CA GLU A 144 32.17 -19.20 16.76
C GLU A 144 31.95 -19.93 15.42
N PRO A 145 30.88 -20.74 15.28
CA PRO A 145 30.69 -21.59 14.11
C PRO A 145 30.73 -20.86 12.77
N VAL A 146 31.61 -21.32 11.89
CA VAL A 146 31.68 -20.90 10.49
C VAL A 146 30.55 -21.59 9.71
N LEU A 147 29.81 -20.82 8.93
CA LEU A 147 28.77 -21.37 8.06
C LEU A 147 29.40 -21.83 6.76
N TRP A 148 29.45 -23.15 6.54
CA TRP A 148 29.83 -23.72 5.25
C TRP A 148 28.57 -24.15 4.52
N ILE A 149 28.34 -23.55 3.34
CA ILE A 149 27.14 -23.79 2.55
C ILE A 149 27.54 -24.09 1.10
N GLY A 150 27.16 -25.27 0.65
CA GLY A 150 27.28 -25.70 -0.73
C GLY A 150 25.90 -25.84 -1.36
N TYR A 151 25.74 -25.36 -2.57
CA TYR A 151 24.48 -25.47 -3.28
C TYR A 151 24.68 -25.55 -4.80
N ALA A 152 23.71 -26.13 -5.48
CA ALA A 152 23.70 -26.23 -6.93
C ALA A 152 22.71 -25.23 -7.52
N GLU A 153 23.21 -24.27 -8.29
CA GLU A 153 22.36 -23.33 -9.03
C GLU A 153 21.86 -24.00 -10.32
N ASN A 154 20.55 -24.00 -10.50
CA ASN A 154 19.94 -24.58 -11.69
C ASN A 154 20.00 -23.57 -12.85
N THR A 155 20.68 -23.95 -13.93
CA THR A 155 20.69 -23.13 -15.14
C THR A 155 19.42 -23.36 -15.97
N THR A 156 19.09 -22.44 -16.87
CA THR A 156 17.98 -22.62 -17.82
C THR A 156 18.33 -23.55 -18.98
N THR A 157 19.53 -24.12 -18.99
CA THR A 157 20.02 -24.98 -20.07
C THR A 157 19.81 -26.44 -19.74
N ARG A 158 19.31 -27.20 -20.71
CA ARG A 158 19.05 -28.64 -20.53
C ARG A 158 20.33 -29.43 -20.80
N TYR A 159 20.59 -30.48 -20.03
CA TYR A 159 21.66 -31.41 -20.36
C TYR A 159 21.40 -32.05 -21.74
N PRO A 160 22.45 -32.22 -22.57
CA PRO A 160 22.39 -33.08 -23.75
C PRO A 160 21.95 -34.51 -23.37
N ASP A 161 21.18 -35.17 -24.24
CA ASP A 161 20.63 -36.51 -23.97
C ASP A 161 21.71 -37.60 -23.76
N ASP A 162 22.92 -37.35 -24.24
CA ASP A 162 24.12 -38.19 -24.10
C ASP A 162 24.88 -37.97 -22.78
N SER A 163 24.57 -36.91 -22.02
CA SER A 163 25.22 -36.64 -20.73
C SER A 163 24.85 -37.69 -19.68
N PRO A 164 25.82 -38.18 -18.86
CA PRO A 164 25.54 -39.12 -17.78
C PRO A 164 24.59 -38.52 -16.72
N TYR A 165 24.55 -37.19 -16.61
CA TYR A 165 23.75 -36.47 -15.62
C TYR A 165 22.32 -36.17 -16.10
N ALA A 166 22.04 -36.26 -17.40
CA ALA A 166 20.75 -35.87 -17.99
C ALA A 166 19.57 -36.65 -17.40
N LYS A 167 19.77 -37.93 -17.09
CA LYS A 167 18.73 -38.82 -16.52
C LYS A 167 18.26 -38.40 -15.13
N LYS A 168 19.13 -37.76 -14.35
CA LYS A 168 18.84 -37.38 -12.96
C LYS A 168 18.59 -35.89 -12.81
N TRP A 169 19.40 -35.08 -13.46
CA TRP A 169 19.44 -33.64 -13.23
C TRP A 169 18.65 -32.83 -14.26
N VAL A 170 18.37 -33.38 -15.46
CA VAL A 170 17.62 -32.79 -16.59
C VAL A 170 18.18 -31.45 -17.08
N TRP A 171 18.30 -30.46 -16.21
CA TRP A 171 18.90 -29.15 -16.39
C TRP A 171 20.35 -29.16 -15.92
N VAL A 172 21.20 -28.29 -16.49
CA VAL A 172 22.61 -28.15 -16.09
C VAL A 172 22.69 -27.42 -14.75
N HIS A 173 23.54 -27.95 -13.85
CA HIS A 173 23.77 -27.42 -12.51
C HIS A 173 25.18 -26.89 -12.39
N GLU A 174 25.30 -25.71 -11.79
CA GLU A 174 26.58 -25.12 -11.41
C GLU A 174 26.73 -25.20 -9.89
N PRO A 175 27.67 -26.01 -9.37
CA PRO A 175 27.90 -26.08 -7.94
C PRO A 175 28.60 -24.80 -7.47
N LYS A 176 28.08 -24.24 -6.39
CA LYS A 176 28.59 -23.06 -5.70
C LYS A 176 28.85 -23.38 -4.24
N PHE A 177 29.88 -22.75 -3.70
CA PHE A 177 30.35 -23.02 -2.35
C PHE A 177 30.82 -21.72 -1.71
N PHE A 178 30.27 -21.37 -0.55
CA PHE A 178 30.67 -20.17 0.18
C PHE A 178 30.79 -20.46 1.67
N LYS A 179 31.66 -19.66 2.32
CA LYS A 179 31.87 -19.70 3.76
C LYS A 179 31.49 -18.37 4.38
N CYS A 180 30.88 -18.39 5.57
CA CYS A 180 30.56 -17.18 6.30
C CYS A 180 31.09 -17.18 7.72
N VAL A 181 31.77 -16.10 8.09
CA VAL A 181 32.32 -15.88 9.44
C VAL A 181 31.58 -14.73 10.12
N MET A 182 31.17 -14.93 11.37
CA MET A 182 30.45 -13.90 12.12
C MET A 182 31.37 -12.76 12.54
N HIS A 183 30.98 -11.53 12.19
CA HIS A 183 31.69 -10.30 12.49
C HIS A 183 30.81 -9.31 13.25
N HIS A 184 31.44 -8.48 14.06
CA HIS A 184 30.85 -7.20 14.47
C HIS A 184 30.63 -6.36 13.21
N THR A 185 29.38 -5.97 12.99
CA THR A 185 28.98 -5.32 11.74
C THR A 185 28.23 -4.03 12.05
N ASN A 186 28.67 -2.95 11.43
CA ASN A 186 28.03 -1.65 11.52
C ASN A 186 26.94 -1.56 10.45
N TYR A 187 25.69 -1.46 10.88
CA TYR A 187 24.52 -1.48 9.99
C TYR A 187 23.85 -0.13 9.96
N THR A 188 23.59 0.38 8.75
CA THR A 188 22.68 1.49 8.52
C THR A 188 21.45 1.03 7.75
N PHE A 189 20.28 1.12 8.38
CA PHE A 189 19.00 0.81 7.77
C PHE A 189 18.17 2.08 7.59
N GLU A 190 17.47 2.18 6.45
CA GLU A 190 16.41 3.15 6.24
C GLU A 190 15.06 2.48 6.46
N MET A 191 14.37 2.93 7.49
CA MET A 191 13.05 2.49 7.90
C MET A 191 12.02 3.34 7.18
N ARG A 192 11.11 2.70 6.46
CA ARG A 192 10.02 3.34 5.71
C ARG A 192 8.68 2.81 6.20
N TYR A 193 7.79 3.70 6.60
CA TYR A 193 6.43 3.38 6.98
C TYR A 193 5.45 3.90 5.93
N ARG A 194 4.81 2.98 5.21
CA ARG A 194 3.76 3.26 4.21
C ARG A 194 2.80 2.07 4.10
N PRO A 195 1.54 2.18 4.55
CA PRO A 195 1.09 1.97 5.94
C PRO A 195 1.77 0.82 6.74
N SER A 196 2.56 -0.04 6.12
CA SER A 196 3.36 -1.08 6.77
C SER A 196 4.83 -0.66 6.88
N GLN A 197 5.58 -1.30 7.79
CA GLN A 197 7.02 -1.06 8.00
C GLN A 197 7.86 -1.83 6.99
N ASN A 198 8.72 -1.14 6.25
CA ASN A 198 9.73 -1.76 5.42
C ASN A 198 11.12 -1.26 5.85
N ALA A 199 12.05 -2.17 6.02
CA ALA A 199 13.43 -1.87 6.36
C ALA A 199 14.29 -2.13 5.12
N THR A 200 15.10 -1.14 4.74
CA THR A 200 16.01 -1.25 3.61
C THR A 200 17.43 -1.04 4.07
N LEU A 201 18.30 -2.00 3.82
CA LEU A 201 19.72 -1.87 4.10
C LEU A 201 20.32 -0.76 3.21
N LYS A 202 21.04 0.18 3.81
CA LYS A 202 21.79 1.23 3.09
C LYS A 202 23.29 0.94 3.10
N GLN A 203 23.79 0.49 4.24
CA GLN A 203 25.21 0.25 4.44
C GLN A 203 25.42 -0.88 5.44
N ARG A 204 26.44 -1.70 5.18
CA ARG A 204 26.88 -2.80 6.02
C ARG A 204 28.40 -2.84 5.98
N ASP A 205 29.03 -2.44 7.07
CA ASP A 205 30.49 -2.45 7.19
C ASP A 205 30.91 -3.53 8.20
N PHE A 206 31.62 -4.55 7.72
CA PHE A 206 32.19 -5.58 8.58
C PHE A 206 33.44 -5.04 9.29
N LEU A 207 33.47 -5.13 10.62
CA LEU A 207 34.55 -4.59 11.44
C LEU A 207 35.60 -5.69 11.73
N TYR A 208 35.33 -6.56 12.69
CA TYR A 208 36.23 -7.63 13.14
C TYR A 208 35.41 -8.87 13.55
N PRO A 209 35.98 -10.08 13.49
CA PRO A 209 35.30 -11.32 13.87
C PRO A 209 34.85 -11.31 15.34
N VAL A 210 33.77 -12.01 15.67
CA VAL A 210 33.24 -12.09 17.05
C VAL A 210 34.19 -12.87 17.96
N VAL A 211 34.67 -14.02 17.48
CA VAL A 211 35.75 -14.80 18.09
C VAL A 211 36.78 -15.04 16.98
N ASP A 212 38.00 -14.56 17.17
CA ASP A 212 39.07 -14.65 16.17
C ASP A 212 39.91 -15.90 16.41
N THR A 213 39.34 -17.05 16.08
CA THR A 213 39.96 -18.36 16.28
C THR A 213 39.84 -19.21 15.03
N THR A 214 40.81 -20.10 14.85
CA THR A 214 40.80 -21.13 13.81
C THR A 214 40.63 -22.49 14.47
N VAL A 215 39.75 -23.29 13.89
CA VAL A 215 39.47 -24.65 14.36
C VAL A 215 40.19 -25.65 13.47
N GLU A 216 41.02 -26.47 14.09
CA GLU A 216 41.66 -27.61 13.43
C GLU A 216 41.17 -28.91 14.04
N ALA A 217 41.02 -29.93 13.20
CA ALA A 217 40.75 -31.29 13.65
C ALA A 217 42.00 -31.88 14.29
N SER A 218 41.91 -32.35 15.54
CA SER A 218 43.03 -33.02 16.21
C SER A 218 43.33 -34.38 15.57
N ASP A 219 44.61 -34.68 15.34
CA ASP A 219 45.12 -35.87 14.62
C ASP A 219 44.64 -37.25 15.14
N ASN A 220 44.02 -37.34 16.32
CA ASN A 220 43.61 -38.63 16.92
C ASN A 220 42.25 -38.63 17.63
N SER A 221 41.44 -37.57 17.52
CA SER A 221 40.10 -37.57 18.10
C SER A 221 39.14 -36.68 17.30
N THR A 222 37.84 -36.94 17.40
CA THR A 222 36.79 -36.04 16.89
C THR A 222 36.74 -34.69 17.63
N ALA A 223 37.70 -34.42 18.54
CA ALA A 223 37.80 -33.16 19.24
C ALA A 223 38.47 -32.10 18.34
N LEU A 224 37.66 -31.12 17.99
CA LEU A 224 38.10 -29.87 17.38
C LEU A 224 38.84 -29.03 18.42
N THR A 225 40.02 -28.50 18.07
CA THR A 225 40.79 -27.61 18.96
C THR A 225 40.86 -26.23 18.34
N ALA A 226 40.42 -25.21 19.08
CA ALA A 226 40.46 -23.82 18.65
C ALA A 226 41.80 -23.17 19.06
N THR A 227 42.39 -22.38 18.16
CA THR A 227 43.61 -21.60 18.42
C THR A 227 43.52 -20.21 17.79
N PRO A 228 44.14 -19.15 18.36
CA PRO A 228 44.90 -19.12 19.61
C PRO A 228 44.01 -18.96 20.86
N SER A 229 44.37 -19.62 21.97
CA SER A 229 43.61 -19.56 23.23
C SER A 229 43.54 -18.18 23.89
N ALA A 230 44.40 -17.25 23.48
CA ALA A 230 44.38 -15.87 23.94
C ALA A 230 43.10 -15.12 23.52
N ASN A 231 42.46 -15.54 22.44
CA ASN A 231 41.25 -14.90 21.90
C ASN A 231 39.95 -15.50 22.48
N PHE A 232 40.06 -16.47 23.38
CA PHE A 232 38.90 -17.09 24.03
C PHE A 232 38.15 -16.10 24.91
N ILE A 233 36.82 -16.12 24.80
CA ILE A 233 35.96 -15.22 25.58
C ILE A 233 35.44 -15.95 26.81
N SER A 234 36.01 -15.64 27.96
CA SER A 234 35.64 -16.24 29.25
C SER A 234 34.60 -15.41 30.00
N PRO A 235 33.59 -16.05 30.63
CA PRO A 235 32.61 -15.36 31.48
C PRO A 235 33.22 -14.74 32.73
N ARG A 236 34.46 -15.13 33.10
CA ARG A 236 35.11 -14.72 34.36
C ARG A 236 35.98 -13.49 34.20
N THR A 237 36.65 -13.35 33.06
CA THR A 237 37.60 -12.26 32.80
C THR A 237 36.88 -11.00 32.33
N ASN A 238 35.93 -11.15 31.39
CA ASN A 238 35.21 -10.03 30.80
C ASN A 238 33.72 -10.34 30.61
N THR A 239 32.93 -10.06 31.64
CA THR A 239 31.50 -10.35 31.67
C THR A 239 30.69 -9.62 30.61
N THR A 240 31.08 -8.41 30.21
CA THR A 240 30.33 -7.61 29.22
C THR A 240 30.59 -8.12 27.81
N ALA A 241 31.85 -8.35 27.45
CA ALA A 241 32.20 -8.97 26.17
C ALA A 241 31.60 -10.37 26.04
N TYR A 242 31.62 -11.15 27.12
CA TYR A 242 31.00 -12.47 27.17
C TYR A 242 29.49 -12.44 26.90
N LYS A 243 28.76 -11.55 27.58
CA LYS A 243 27.30 -11.40 27.35
C LYS A 243 26.98 -10.96 25.93
N LEU A 244 27.82 -10.11 25.33
CA LEU A 244 27.68 -9.69 23.95
C LEU A 244 27.90 -10.86 22.98
N ALA A 245 29.01 -11.58 23.13
CA ALA A 245 29.32 -12.78 22.34
C ALA A 245 28.22 -13.85 22.47
N ALA A 246 27.76 -14.12 23.69
CA ALA A 246 26.64 -15.03 23.95
C ALA A 246 25.35 -14.61 23.23
N SER A 247 25.07 -13.31 23.16
CA SER A 247 23.90 -12.78 22.46
C SER A 247 24.04 -12.94 20.95
N TYR A 248 25.24 -12.75 20.42
CA TYR A 248 25.54 -12.88 18.99
C TYR A 248 25.49 -14.34 18.56
N HIS A 249 26.13 -15.22 19.33
CA HIS A 249 26.05 -16.66 19.19
C HIS A 249 24.60 -17.16 19.25
N SER A 250 23.78 -16.61 20.15
CA SER A 250 22.35 -16.94 20.22
C SER A 250 21.61 -16.65 18.92
N MET A 251 21.87 -15.48 18.32
CA MET A 251 21.29 -15.12 17.01
C MET A 251 21.80 -16.04 15.91
N GLY A 252 23.11 -16.33 15.89
CA GLY A 252 23.72 -17.28 14.98
C GLY A 252 23.08 -18.66 15.07
N ALA A 253 22.94 -19.21 16.27
CA ALA A 253 22.32 -20.52 16.53
C ALA A 253 20.89 -20.62 16.00
N MET A 254 20.11 -19.52 16.06
CA MET A 254 18.75 -19.47 15.50
C MET A 254 18.72 -19.42 13.97
N LEU A 255 19.71 -18.79 13.33
CA LEU A 255 19.86 -18.88 11.87
C LEU A 255 20.29 -20.29 11.48
N ARG A 256 21.29 -20.85 12.18
CA ARG A 256 21.84 -22.18 11.94
C ARG A 256 20.79 -23.28 12.06
N SER A 257 19.80 -23.15 12.94
CA SER A 257 18.72 -24.15 13.02
C SER A 257 17.94 -24.28 11.72
N PHE A 258 17.78 -23.19 10.95
CA PHE A 258 17.17 -23.26 9.63
C PHE A 258 18.14 -23.78 8.57
N LEU A 259 19.40 -23.33 8.61
CA LEU A 259 20.39 -23.71 7.60
C LEU A 259 20.79 -25.18 7.69
N ARG A 260 20.80 -25.78 8.88
CA ARG A 260 21.26 -27.15 9.13
C ARG A 260 20.59 -28.17 8.21
N GLY A 261 21.39 -29.12 7.73
CA GLY A 261 20.95 -30.27 6.96
C GLY A 261 21.23 -30.15 5.47
N ASP A 262 20.55 -31.00 4.71
CA ASP A 262 20.75 -31.21 3.28
C ASP A 262 19.42 -31.29 2.51
N ILE A 263 19.52 -31.09 1.20
CA ILE A 263 18.45 -31.37 0.24
C ILE A 263 19.07 -32.21 -0.85
N GLU A 264 18.66 -33.47 -0.94
CA GLU A 264 19.18 -34.44 -1.91
C GLU A 264 18.12 -34.77 -2.96
N LYS A 265 18.56 -34.93 -4.20
CA LYS A 265 17.75 -35.49 -5.28
C LYS A 265 18.22 -36.92 -5.49
N THR A 266 17.35 -37.91 -5.27
CA THR A 266 17.72 -39.34 -5.42
C THR A 266 17.42 -39.87 -6.82
N SER A 267 16.37 -39.35 -7.46
CA SER A 267 15.99 -39.63 -8.84
C SER A 267 15.48 -38.37 -9.53
N ASP A 268 15.13 -38.42 -10.82
CA ASP A 268 14.60 -37.24 -11.53
C ASP A 268 13.37 -36.60 -10.86
N THR A 269 12.56 -37.39 -10.16
CA THR A 269 11.30 -36.95 -9.57
C THR A 269 11.33 -36.75 -8.06
N PHE A 270 12.26 -37.40 -7.36
CA PHE A 270 12.25 -37.44 -5.89
C PHE A 270 13.33 -36.54 -5.30
N ILE A 271 12.87 -35.50 -4.59
CA ILE A 271 13.69 -34.61 -3.77
C ILE A 271 13.37 -34.88 -2.30
N ILE A 272 14.39 -35.09 -1.49
CA ILE A 272 14.30 -35.31 -0.05
C ILE A 272 14.89 -34.10 0.64
N THR A 273 14.09 -33.44 1.47
CA THR A 273 14.48 -32.25 2.22
C THR A 273 14.70 -32.64 3.68
N ARG A 274 15.95 -32.55 4.17
CA ARG A 274 16.33 -32.77 5.57
C ARG A 274 16.71 -31.47 6.30
N SER A 275 16.41 -30.33 5.68
CA SER A 275 16.75 -29.00 6.20
C SER A 275 15.52 -28.09 6.28
N ASP A 276 15.44 -27.37 7.39
CA ASP A 276 14.41 -26.36 7.63
C ASP A 276 14.62 -25.09 6.76
N ILE A 277 15.68 -25.04 5.95
CA ILE A 277 15.94 -23.94 5.00
C ILE A 277 14.78 -23.78 4.01
N SER A 278 14.08 -24.87 3.70
CA SER A 278 12.88 -24.91 2.87
C SER A 278 11.70 -24.10 3.43
N GLU A 279 11.66 -23.88 4.74
CA GLU A 279 10.62 -23.08 5.41
C GLU A 279 10.85 -21.57 5.24
N THR A 280 12.03 -21.17 4.77
CA THR A 280 12.45 -19.76 4.68
C THR A 280 12.22 -19.16 3.29
N ARG A 281 12.74 -17.95 3.06
CA ARG A 281 12.80 -17.34 1.72
C ARG A 281 14.01 -17.75 0.90
N LEU A 282 14.92 -18.53 1.47
CA LEU A 282 16.17 -18.95 0.81
C LEU A 282 15.94 -20.02 -0.26
N MET A 283 14.80 -20.72 -0.20
CA MET A 283 14.42 -21.77 -1.14
C MET A 283 13.13 -21.42 -1.87
N ASP A 284 13.00 -21.87 -3.12
CA ASP A 284 11.74 -21.90 -3.83
C ASP A 284 10.94 -23.15 -3.44
N GLY A 285 9.80 -22.95 -2.79
CA GLY A 285 8.93 -24.05 -2.36
C GLY A 285 8.30 -24.86 -3.49
N ARG A 286 8.37 -24.40 -4.75
CA ARG A 286 7.88 -25.17 -5.91
C ARG A 286 8.90 -26.15 -6.46
N THR A 287 10.17 -25.75 -6.45
CA THR A 287 11.24 -26.49 -7.13
C THR A 287 12.23 -27.12 -6.14
N SER A 288 12.18 -26.71 -4.87
CA SER A 288 13.15 -27.06 -3.83
C SER A 288 14.58 -26.65 -4.16
N TYR A 289 14.76 -25.68 -5.06
CA TYR A 289 16.06 -25.08 -5.36
C TYR A 289 16.28 -23.78 -4.58
N PRO A 290 17.54 -23.45 -4.27
CA PRO A 290 17.88 -22.17 -3.66
C PRO A 290 17.48 -20.98 -4.55
N GLN A 291 17.17 -19.86 -3.92
CA GLN A 291 17.02 -18.59 -4.63
C GLN A 291 18.34 -18.17 -5.30
N PRO A 292 18.28 -17.39 -6.39
CA PRO A 292 19.46 -16.76 -6.96
C PRO A 292 20.19 -15.94 -5.90
N ASP A 293 21.53 -15.97 -5.94
CA ASP A 293 22.40 -15.29 -4.96
C ASP A 293 22.08 -15.68 -3.49
N LEU A 294 22.11 -16.99 -3.23
CA LEU A 294 21.85 -17.56 -1.90
C LEU A 294 22.74 -16.94 -0.82
N MET A 295 24.01 -16.64 -1.14
CA MET A 295 24.95 -16.02 -0.21
C MET A 295 24.43 -14.68 0.33
N SER A 296 24.03 -13.77 -0.54
CA SER A 296 23.44 -12.48 -0.15
C SER A 296 22.09 -12.67 0.56
N ALA A 297 21.29 -13.65 0.10
CA ALA A 297 19.99 -13.95 0.70
C ALA A 297 20.13 -14.44 2.16
N VAL A 298 21.12 -15.26 2.49
CA VAL A 298 21.41 -15.73 3.85
C VAL A 298 21.75 -14.54 4.76
N GLN A 299 22.62 -13.63 4.31
CA GLN A 299 22.96 -12.43 5.08
C GLN A 299 21.72 -11.55 5.31
N SER A 300 20.91 -11.35 4.27
CA SER A 300 19.70 -10.54 4.35
C SER A 300 18.63 -11.16 5.25
N LEU A 301 18.51 -12.50 5.28
CA LEU A 301 17.62 -13.19 6.22
C LEU A 301 18.07 -12.98 7.68
N PHE A 302 19.38 -13.04 7.94
CA PHE A 302 19.91 -12.78 9.27
C PHE A 302 19.65 -11.34 9.72
N GLU A 303 19.80 -10.38 8.80
CA GLU A 303 19.46 -8.97 9.02
C GLU A 303 17.98 -8.78 9.36
N ASP A 304 17.07 -9.48 8.68
CA ASP A 304 15.64 -9.45 9.00
C ASP A 304 15.35 -10.00 10.41
N MET A 305 16.04 -11.08 10.82
CA MET A 305 15.93 -11.63 12.18
C MET A 305 16.40 -10.61 13.23
N LEU A 306 17.48 -9.87 12.95
CA LEU A 306 17.99 -8.82 13.84
C LEU A 306 17.02 -7.64 13.94
N LEU A 307 16.51 -7.16 12.80
CA LEU A 307 15.52 -6.08 12.76
C LEU A 307 14.22 -6.45 13.47
N THR A 308 13.85 -7.73 13.43
CA THR A 308 12.68 -8.25 14.14
C THR A 308 12.79 -8.10 15.67
N LEU A 309 14.00 -8.06 16.23
CA LEU A 309 14.18 -7.78 17.66
C LEU A 309 13.64 -6.40 18.06
N LEU A 310 13.74 -5.41 17.17
CA LEU A 310 13.20 -4.06 17.38
C LEU A 310 11.67 -4.03 17.47
N SER A 311 11.01 -5.12 17.08
CA SER A 311 9.56 -5.22 17.15
C SER A 311 9.01 -5.41 18.56
N GLU A 312 9.86 -5.88 19.50
CA GLU A 312 9.47 -6.25 20.86
C GLU A 312 10.04 -5.27 21.89
N PRO A 313 9.23 -4.35 22.44
CA PRO A 313 9.70 -3.39 23.44
C PRO A 313 9.96 -4.01 24.83
N THR A 314 9.52 -5.24 25.07
CA THR A 314 9.65 -5.92 26.38
C THR A 314 10.95 -6.72 26.55
N LEU A 315 11.88 -6.62 25.61
CA LEU A 315 13.21 -7.19 25.76
C LEU A 315 13.94 -6.56 26.96
N VAL A 316 14.72 -7.37 27.67
CA VAL A 316 15.41 -6.96 28.91
C VAL A 316 16.37 -5.79 28.67
N ALA A 317 17.00 -5.74 27.49
CA ALA A 317 17.85 -4.64 27.06
C ALA A 317 17.16 -3.93 25.88
N ALA A 318 16.51 -2.82 26.17
CA ALA A 318 15.88 -1.95 25.17
C ALA A 318 16.15 -0.49 25.52
N GLU A 319 16.58 0.28 24.52
CA GLU A 319 16.86 1.71 24.65
C GLU A 319 16.06 2.49 23.61
N ALA A 320 15.45 3.59 24.02
CA ALA A 320 14.70 4.48 23.12
C ALA A 320 15.59 5.63 22.66
N ILE A 321 15.83 5.71 21.35
CA ILE A 321 16.68 6.74 20.74
C ILE A 321 15.81 7.67 19.89
N SER A 322 16.06 8.97 19.98
CA SER A 322 15.40 9.99 19.14
C SER A 322 16.18 10.19 17.85
N VAL A 323 15.53 9.98 16.70
CA VAL A 323 16.13 10.12 15.36
C VAL A 323 15.34 11.12 14.50
N PRO A 324 16.01 11.92 13.64
CA PRO A 324 15.31 12.80 12.72
C PRO A 324 14.46 12.00 11.74
N CYS A 325 13.21 12.39 11.57
CA CYS A 325 12.21 11.66 10.81
C CYS A 325 11.52 12.57 9.79
N VAL A 326 11.52 12.15 8.53
CA VAL A 326 10.81 12.87 7.45
C VAL A 326 9.39 12.31 7.36
N LYS A 327 8.39 13.17 7.58
CA LYS A 327 6.97 12.82 7.50
C LYS A 327 6.36 13.40 6.23
N SER A 328 5.56 12.59 5.53
CA SER A 328 4.78 13.02 4.38
C SER A 328 3.35 12.51 4.49
N ARG A 329 2.38 13.32 4.07
CA ARG A 329 0.99 12.87 3.90
C ARG A 329 0.44 13.38 2.59
N THR A 330 -0.35 12.57 1.93
CA THR A 330 -1.10 12.98 0.74
C THR A 330 -2.46 13.51 1.19
N THR A 331 -2.75 14.78 0.91
CA THR A 331 -4.08 15.37 1.13
C THR A 331 -4.74 15.72 -0.18
N ILE A 332 -6.04 15.50 -0.28
CA ILE A 332 -6.85 16.04 -1.36
C ILE A 332 -6.94 17.55 -1.15
N VAL A 333 -6.39 18.33 -2.07
CA VAL A 333 -6.49 19.79 -2.06
C VAL A 333 -7.39 20.19 -3.21
N TYR A 334 -8.44 20.97 -2.91
CA TYR A 334 -9.26 21.55 -3.95
C TYR A 334 -8.51 22.70 -4.62
N VAL A 335 -8.20 22.55 -5.89
CA VAL A 335 -7.59 23.62 -6.70
C VAL A 335 -8.72 24.43 -7.32
N TYR A 336 -8.96 25.62 -6.77
CA TYR A 336 -9.95 26.54 -7.34
C TYR A 336 -9.41 27.20 -8.61
N LEU A 337 -10.12 27.02 -9.73
CA LEU A 337 -9.78 27.57 -11.04
C LEU A 337 -10.73 28.75 -11.37
N PRO A 338 -10.41 29.99 -10.93
CA PRO A 338 -11.30 31.14 -11.11
C PRO A 338 -11.57 31.45 -12.59
N ARG A 339 -10.59 31.22 -13.47
CA ARG A 339 -10.70 31.54 -14.90
C ARG A 339 -11.83 30.79 -15.58
N SER A 340 -11.95 29.47 -15.35
CA SER A 340 -12.98 28.65 -15.98
C SER A 340 -14.38 29.05 -15.52
N LEU A 341 -14.53 29.42 -14.25
CA LEU A 341 -15.78 29.92 -13.70
C LEU A 341 -16.17 31.25 -14.38
N TRP A 342 -15.26 32.22 -14.41
CA TRP A 342 -15.49 33.52 -15.04
C TRP A 342 -15.85 33.41 -16.53
N ILE A 343 -15.21 32.49 -17.28
CA ILE A 343 -15.51 32.27 -18.70
C ILE A 343 -16.98 31.81 -18.86
N GLY A 344 -17.42 30.83 -18.07
CA GLY A 344 -18.80 30.33 -18.12
C GLY A 344 -19.83 31.41 -17.78
N TYR A 345 -19.60 32.16 -16.69
CA TYR A 345 -20.49 33.26 -16.30
C TYR A 345 -20.47 34.42 -17.31
N ALA A 346 -19.31 34.77 -17.87
CA ALA A 346 -19.22 35.84 -18.87
C ALA A 346 -20.00 35.50 -20.15
N ILE A 347 -19.95 34.25 -20.61
CA ILE A 347 -20.74 33.80 -21.78
C ILE A 347 -22.25 33.88 -21.46
N ALA A 348 -22.68 33.39 -20.31
CA ALA A 348 -24.08 33.44 -19.90
C ALA A 348 -24.59 34.90 -19.78
N VAL A 349 -23.79 35.79 -19.19
CA VAL A 349 -24.10 37.22 -19.11
C VAL A 349 -24.16 37.86 -20.50
N ALA A 350 -23.22 37.54 -21.40
CA ALA A 350 -23.22 38.08 -22.76
C ALA A 350 -24.45 37.64 -23.56
N ILE A 351 -24.85 36.37 -23.49
CA ILE A 351 -26.03 35.84 -24.18
C ILE A 351 -27.31 36.45 -23.62
N THR A 352 -27.44 36.53 -22.30
CA THR A 352 -28.63 37.13 -21.68
C THR A 352 -28.75 38.62 -22.01
N LEU A 353 -27.64 39.36 -22.02
CA LEU A 353 -27.60 40.77 -22.40
C LEU A 353 -27.95 40.94 -23.89
N PHE A 354 -27.48 40.07 -24.78
CA PHE A 354 -27.87 40.06 -26.19
C PHE A 354 -29.38 39.84 -26.37
N SER A 355 -29.96 38.85 -25.67
CA SER A 355 -31.41 38.58 -25.70
C SER A 355 -32.23 39.75 -25.18
N ILE A 356 -31.79 40.41 -24.12
CA ILE A 356 -32.45 41.61 -23.58
C ILE A 356 -32.39 42.76 -24.59
N ILE A 357 -31.25 42.97 -25.27
CA ILE A 357 -31.13 44.00 -26.31
C ILE A 357 -32.09 43.71 -27.46
N VAL A 358 -32.12 42.48 -27.98
CA VAL A 358 -33.03 42.10 -29.07
C VAL A 358 -34.49 42.29 -28.64
N GLY A 359 -34.87 41.83 -27.45
CA GLY A 359 -36.21 42.04 -26.90
C GLY A 359 -36.57 43.52 -26.73
N SER A 360 -35.63 44.33 -26.24
CA SER A 360 -35.81 45.78 -26.06
C SER A 360 -35.97 46.50 -27.40
N LEU A 361 -35.18 46.13 -28.41
CA LEU A 361 -35.30 46.68 -29.77
C LEU A 361 -36.64 46.28 -30.40
N ALA A 362 -37.09 45.04 -30.22
CA ALA A 362 -38.38 44.58 -30.71
C ALA A 362 -39.54 45.35 -30.07
N ILE A 363 -39.50 45.57 -28.75
CA ILE A 363 -40.51 46.37 -28.04
C ILE A 363 -40.46 47.83 -28.52
N TRP A 364 -39.26 48.38 -28.75
CA TRP A 364 -39.10 49.76 -29.21
C TRP A 364 -39.60 49.98 -30.64
N GLN A 365 -39.40 49.02 -31.54
CA GLN A 365 -39.91 49.06 -32.92
C GLN A 365 -41.43 48.87 -32.95
N ASN A 366 -41.94 47.86 -32.25
CA ASN A 366 -43.37 47.52 -32.28
C ASN A 366 -44.23 48.49 -31.47
N GLY A 367 -43.69 49.12 -30.41
CA GLY A 367 -44.38 50.12 -29.58
C GLY A 367 -45.53 49.58 -28.72
N VAL A 368 -45.90 48.31 -28.88
CA VAL A 368 -46.99 47.62 -28.17
C VAL A 368 -46.52 46.24 -27.74
N ALA A 369 -46.80 45.88 -26.48
CA ALA A 369 -46.66 44.51 -26.00
C ALA A 369 -48.00 43.78 -26.19
N SER A 370 -47.99 42.68 -26.95
CA SER A 370 -49.13 41.76 -27.06
C SER A 370 -48.90 40.54 -26.17
N ASP A 371 -49.96 40.06 -25.55
CA ASP A 371 -49.94 38.91 -24.65
C ASP A 371 -50.65 37.73 -25.34
N THR A 372 -50.28 36.50 -24.99
CA THR A 372 -50.84 35.25 -25.54
C THR A 372 -51.98 34.67 -24.70
N LEU A 373 -52.49 35.42 -23.72
CA LEU A 373 -53.65 35.02 -22.93
C LEU A 373 -54.85 34.67 -23.82
N PHE A 374 -55.59 33.61 -23.46
CA PHE A 374 -56.76 33.15 -24.23
C PHE A 374 -57.79 34.26 -24.48
N SER A 375 -58.06 35.09 -23.47
CA SER A 375 -58.96 36.24 -23.59
C SER A 375 -58.47 37.26 -24.63
N ARG A 376 -57.15 37.43 -24.76
CA ARG A 376 -56.56 38.32 -25.76
C ARG A 376 -56.71 37.72 -27.16
N ILE A 377 -56.42 36.43 -27.31
CA ILE A 377 -56.62 35.70 -28.56
C ILE A 377 -58.08 35.82 -29.01
N LEU A 378 -59.04 35.51 -28.11
CA LEU A 378 -60.48 35.60 -28.38
C LEU A 378 -60.89 36.97 -28.90
N VAL A 379 -60.45 38.06 -28.25
CA VAL A 379 -60.77 39.43 -28.67
C VAL A 379 -60.13 39.75 -30.02
N THR A 380 -58.88 39.33 -30.25
CA THR A 380 -58.20 39.57 -31.53
C THR A 380 -58.73 38.74 -32.68
N THR A 381 -59.51 37.69 -32.43
CA THR A 381 -60.17 36.87 -33.46
C THR A 381 -61.60 37.31 -33.78
N ARG A 382 -62.15 38.31 -33.08
CA ARG A 382 -63.50 38.84 -33.37
C ARG A 382 -63.47 39.83 -34.54
N ASN A 383 -63.41 39.31 -35.75
CA ASN A 383 -63.50 40.07 -36.99
C ASN A 383 -64.69 39.54 -37.83
N PRO A 384 -65.64 40.38 -38.28
CA PRO A 384 -66.77 39.93 -39.09
C PRO A 384 -66.35 39.17 -40.36
N THR A 385 -65.23 39.54 -40.99
CA THR A 385 -64.74 38.80 -42.16
C THR A 385 -64.32 37.38 -41.79
N LEU A 386 -63.74 37.16 -40.61
CA LEU A 386 -63.40 35.82 -40.12
C LEU A 386 -64.67 35.00 -39.82
N ASP A 387 -65.71 35.66 -39.29
CA ASP A 387 -67.01 35.03 -39.04
C ASP A 387 -67.65 34.56 -40.36
N HIS A 388 -67.63 35.42 -41.39
CA HIS A 388 -68.06 35.09 -42.75
C HIS A 388 -67.24 33.97 -43.40
N LEU A 389 -65.92 33.96 -43.24
CA LEU A 389 -65.07 32.86 -43.72
C LEU A 389 -65.37 31.54 -43.01
N SER A 390 -65.83 31.59 -41.76
CA SER A 390 -66.11 30.40 -40.94
C SER A 390 -67.52 29.82 -41.14
N VAL A 391 -68.38 30.45 -41.95
CA VAL A 391 -69.74 29.98 -42.23
C VAL A 391 -69.71 28.56 -42.79
N GLY A 392 -70.34 27.63 -42.07
CA GLY A 392 -70.36 26.20 -42.43
C GLY A 392 -69.26 25.36 -41.75
N ALA A 393 -68.31 25.97 -41.04
CA ALA A 393 -67.26 25.28 -40.27
C ALA A 393 -67.44 25.37 -38.74
N CYS A 394 -68.51 26.06 -38.27
CA CYS A 394 -68.72 26.38 -36.84
C CYS A 394 -68.86 25.17 -35.90
N LEU A 395 -69.24 24.00 -36.43
CA LEU A 395 -69.41 22.76 -35.65
C LEU A 395 -68.12 21.93 -35.53
N GLY A 396 -67.02 22.37 -36.14
CA GLY A 396 -65.73 21.67 -36.06
C GLY A 396 -65.72 20.28 -36.71
N GLY A 397 -66.63 20.02 -37.66
CA GLY A 397 -66.74 18.74 -38.35
C GLY A 397 -65.63 18.54 -39.40
N ASP A 398 -65.05 17.35 -39.44
CA ASP A 398 -64.10 16.95 -40.48
C ASP A 398 -64.81 16.40 -41.72
N PRO A 399 -64.28 16.62 -42.95
CA PRO A 399 -63.03 17.32 -43.24
C PRO A 399 -63.18 18.85 -43.23
N PHE A 400 -62.24 19.53 -42.56
CA PHE A 400 -62.19 20.99 -42.52
C PHE A 400 -62.10 21.63 -43.93
N PRO A 401 -62.82 22.71 -44.22
CA PRO A 401 -62.84 23.31 -45.56
C PRO A 401 -61.45 23.72 -46.04
N LYS A 402 -61.06 23.31 -47.25
CA LYS A 402 -59.73 23.59 -47.82
C LYS A 402 -59.46 25.09 -47.93
N GLU A 403 -60.51 25.87 -48.22
CA GLU A 403 -60.45 27.33 -48.37
C GLU A 403 -59.99 28.01 -47.07
N LEU A 404 -60.59 27.65 -45.92
CA LEU A 404 -60.19 28.17 -44.60
C LEU A 404 -58.74 27.78 -44.25
N ARG A 405 -58.31 26.55 -44.56
CA ARG A 405 -56.95 26.08 -44.27
C ARG A 405 -55.88 26.80 -45.10
N GLU A 406 -56.21 27.20 -46.32
CA GLU A 406 -55.27 27.87 -47.24
C GLU A 406 -55.25 29.40 -47.07
N THR A 407 -56.26 29.97 -46.41
CA THR A 407 -56.30 31.40 -46.12
C THR A 407 -55.21 31.82 -45.12
N LYS A 408 -54.32 32.73 -45.55
CA LYS A 408 -53.26 33.28 -44.71
C LYS A 408 -53.79 34.46 -43.90
N LEU A 409 -53.99 34.24 -42.61
CA LEU A 409 -54.34 35.29 -41.66
C LEU A 409 -53.09 36.04 -41.20
N ARG A 410 -53.23 37.35 -41.00
CA ARG A 410 -52.19 38.21 -40.44
C ARG A 410 -52.76 38.94 -39.23
N PHE A 411 -51.95 39.07 -38.18
CA PHE A 411 -52.26 39.96 -37.07
C PHE A 411 -51.83 41.38 -37.43
N GLY A 412 -52.77 42.31 -37.41
CA GLY A 412 -52.50 43.68 -37.83
C GLY A 412 -53.65 44.61 -37.48
N VAL A 413 -53.56 45.84 -38.00
CA VAL A 413 -54.60 46.85 -37.84
C VAL A 413 -55.68 46.62 -38.89
N LEU A 414 -56.95 46.50 -38.50
CA LEU A 414 -58.04 46.34 -39.45
C LEU A 414 -58.26 47.65 -40.23
N ILE A 415 -58.27 47.56 -41.56
CA ILE A 415 -58.53 48.69 -42.46
C ILE A 415 -60.04 48.71 -42.74
N GLU A 416 -60.78 49.53 -42.01
CA GLU A 416 -62.23 49.71 -42.20
C GLU A 416 -62.50 50.84 -43.22
N GLU A 417 -63.36 50.59 -44.22
CA GLU A 417 -63.77 51.59 -45.23
C GLU A 417 -64.64 52.71 -44.63
N GLU A 418 -65.42 52.38 -43.59
CA GLU A 418 -66.17 53.35 -42.76
C GLU A 418 -65.72 53.20 -41.29
N PRO A 419 -64.88 54.11 -40.76
CA PRO A 419 -64.44 54.02 -39.38
C PRO A 419 -65.64 54.19 -38.44
N ARG A 420 -65.96 53.16 -37.65
CA ARG A 420 -66.97 53.29 -36.59
C ARG A 420 -66.47 54.27 -35.53
N GLU A 421 -67.10 55.44 -35.43
CA GLU A 421 -66.90 56.35 -34.30
C GLU A 421 -67.51 55.74 -33.04
N GLY A 422 -66.67 55.10 -32.23
CA GLY A 422 -67.02 54.75 -30.86
C GLY A 422 -66.86 55.94 -29.91
N PRO A 423 -67.28 55.82 -28.64
CA PRO A 423 -67.17 56.87 -27.62
C PRO A 423 -65.72 57.31 -27.29
N LEU A 424 -64.71 56.67 -27.89
CA LEU A 424 -63.27 56.94 -27.75
C LEU A 424 -62.66 57.63 -28.98
N GLY A 425 -63.47 58.07 -29.96
CA GLY A 425 -63.00 58.65 -31.22
C GLY A 425 -62.52 57.61 -32.24
N ARG A 426 -61.78 58.05 -33.27
CA ARG A 426 -61.19 57.16 -34.29
C ARG A 426 -60.03 56.35 -33.69
N VAL A 427 -60.33 55.12 -33.27
CA VAL A 427 -59.35 54.21 -32.67
C VAL A 427 -59.16 53.00 -33.58
N GLU A 428 -57.91 52.69 -33.91
CA GLU A 428 -57.53 51.55 -34.74
C GLU A 428 -57.71 50.24 -33.96
N HIS A 429 -58.48 49.30 -34.52
CA HIS A 429 -58.69 47.98 -33.94
C HIS A 429 -57.67 46.98 -34.48
N CYS A 430 -56.93 46.31 -33.60
CA CYS A 430 -56.00 45.26 -33.99
C CYS A 430 -56.64 43.88 -33.86
N CYS A 431 -56.79 43.17 -34.97
CA CYS A 431 -57.34 41.82 -35.02
C CYS A 431 -56.62 40.96 -36.06
N PHE A 432 -56.92 39.67 -36.07
CA PHE A 432 -56.58 38.79 -37.18
C PHE A 432 -57.54 39.06 -38.35
N GLY A 433 -56.98 39.17 -39.54
CA GLY A 433 -57.75 39.35 -40.76
C GLY A 433 -56.99 38.84 -41.98
N THR A 434 -57.61 38.93 -43.14
CA THR A 434 -56.94 38.57 -44.40
C THR A 434 -55.83 39.58 -44.72
N ARG A 435 -54.90 39.20 -45.60
CA ARG A 435 -53.78 40.08 -46.00
C ARG A 435 -54.21 41.42 -46.62
N GLY A 436 -55.40 41.48 -47.22
CA GLY A 436 -55.93 42.71 -47.84
C GLY A 436 -56.57 43.67 -46.84
N GLU A 437 -57.05 43.15 -45.71
CA GLU A 437 -57.80 43.91 -44.70
C GLU A 437 -56.95 44.34 -43.51
N THR A 438 -55.69 43.86 -43.41
CA THR A 438 -54.83 44.10 -42.26
C THR A 438 -53.56 44.88 -42.63
N GLY A 439 -53.38 46.04 -42.02
CA GLY A 439 -52.18 46.86 -42.09
C GLY A 439 -51.15 46.55 -41.00
N ASP A 440 -49.95 47.11 -41.14
CA ASP A 440 -48.87 46.98 -40.16
C ASP A 440 -49.17 47.80 -38.90
N ILE A 441 -48.76 47.29 -37.73
CA ILE A 441 -48.84 48.02 -36.46
C ILE A 441 -47.65 48.97 -36.41
N VAL A 442 -47.91 50.27 -36.42
CA VAL A 442 -46.90 51.33 -36.45
C VAL A 442 -46.89 52.06 -35.10
N ARG A 443 -45.69 52.35 -34.61
CA ARG A 443 -45.50 53.09 -33.37
C ARG A 443 -46.06 54.51 -33.49
N GLY A 444 -46.92 54.88 -32.53
CA GLY A 444 -47.47 56.24 -32.40
C GLY A 444 -48.93 56.39 -32.79
N ASN A 445 -49.54 55.35 -33.38
CA ASN A 445 -50.96 55.32 -33.71
C ASN A 445 -51.84 54.99 -32.49
N ASN A 446 -53.12 55.35 -32.59
CA ASN A 446 -54.10 55.16 -31.53
C ASN A 446 -54.77 53.79 -31.64
N TYR A 447 -54.30 52.81 -30.86
CA TYR A 447 -54.85 51.46 -30.81
C TYR A 447 -55.87 51.24 -29.68
N ALA A 448 -56.90 50.45 -29.97
CA ALA A 448 -57.92 50.08 -29.02
C ALA A 448 -57.34 49.28 -27.84
N GLY A 449 -57.55 49.79 -26.62
CA GLY A 449 -57.12 49.13 -25.38
C GLY A 449 -55.80 49.65 -24.75
N LEU A 450 -55.13 50.63 -25.37
CA LEU A 450 -53.99 51.35 -24.77
C LEU A 450 -54.40 52.07 -23.46
N ARG A 451 -53.57 51.97 -22.42
CA ARG A 451 -53.90 52.41 -21.05
C ARG A 451 -54.12 53.92 -20.91
N LYS A 452 -53.49 54.73 -21.78
CA LYS A 452 -53.60 56.20 -21.79
C LYS A 452 -55.05 56.65 -22.05
N TRP A 453 -55.78 55.94 -22.90
CA TRP A 453 -57.15 56.29 -23.33
C TRP A 453 -58.24 55.58 -22.52
N ARG A 454 -57.90 54.51 -21.78
CA ARG A 454 -58.84 53.84 -20.85
C ARG A 454 -59.18 54.69 -19.62
N ARG A 455 -58.40 55.74 -19.32
CA ARG A 455 -58.61 56.63 -18.15
C ARG A 455 -59.46 57.87 -18.44
N GLU A 456 -59.57 58.30 -19.69
CA GLU A 456 -60.24 59.57 -20.06
C GLU A 456 -61.75 59.41 -20.31
N VAL A 457 -62.23 58.19 -20.55
CA VAL A 457 -63.67 57.90 -20.71
C VAL A 457 -64.00 56.73 -19.80
N GLY A 458 -64.96 56.89 -18.88
CA GLY A 458 -65.36 55.87 -17.92
C GLY A 458 -65.89 54.61 -18.61
N VAL A 459 -65.05 53.57 -18.73
CA VAL A 459 -65.36 52.29 -19.41
C VAL A 459 -66.22 51.34 -18.54
N GLU A 460 -66.64 51.77 -17.34
CA GLU A 460 -67.43 50.94 -16.42
C GLU A 460 -68.92 50.87 -16.80
N ASP A 461 -69.51 51.93 -17.35
CA ASP A 461 -70.98 51.98 -17.51
C ASP A 461 -71.50 51.18 -18.72
N GLU A 462 -70.70 50.99 -19.76
CA GLU A 462 -71.13 50.29 -20.99
C GLU A 462 -71.07 48.75 -20.85
N LYS A 463 -70.22 48.25 -19.95
CA LYS A 463 -70.06 46.81 -19.69
C LYS A 463 -70.87 46.31 -18.51
N LYS A 464 -71.38 47.20 -17.65
CA LYS A 464 -72.24 46.85 -16.52
C LYS A 464 -73.43 45.99 -16.93
N ALA A 465 -74.14 46.38 -18.00
CA ALA A 465 -75.28 45.63 -18.52
C ALA A 465 -74.94 44.22 -19.08
N LEU A 466 -73.66 43.90 -19.29
CA LEU A 466 -73.18 42.59 -19.76
C LEU A 466 -72.44 41.80 -18.68
N LEU A 467 -72.15 42.43 -17.54
CA LEU A 467 -71.39 41.85 -16.42
C LEU A 467 -72.27 41.63 -15.18
N ASP A 468 -73.38 42.33 -15.07
CA ASP A 468 -74.40 42.10 -14.06
C ASP A 468 -75.28 40.92 -14.53
N ASP A 469 -74.93 39.72 -14.05
CA ASP A 469 -75.75 38.52 -14.13
C ASP A 469 -76.90 38.69 -13.11
N ASP A 470 -78.08 39.09 -13.60
CA ASP A 470 -79.32 38.99 -12.83
C ASP A 470 -79.54 37.50 -12.54
N GLY A 471 -79.13 37.07 -11.36
CA GLY A 471 -79.42 35.75 -10.84
C GLY A 471 -80.94 35.57 -10.70
N ASP A 472 -81.54 34.92 -11.68
CA ASP A 472 -82.80 34.18 -11.52
C ASP A 472 -82.90 33.03 -12.55
N SER A 473 -83.32 31.88 -12.01
CA SER A 473 -83.54 30.52 -12.59
C SER A 473 -82.35 29.59 -12.86
#